data_AF-A0A2G0E6Y3-F1
#
_entry.id   AF-A0A2G0E6Y3-F1
#
_cell.length_a   1.000
_cell.length_b   1.000
_cell.length_c   1.000
_cell.angle_alpha   90.00
_cell.angle_beta   90.00
_cell.angle_gamma   90.00
#
_symmetry.space_group_name_H-M   'P 1'
#
loop_
_entity.id
_entity.type
_entity.pdbx_description
1 polymer ?
#
loop_
_entity_poly.entity_id
_entity_poly.type
_entity_poly.pdbx_seq_one_letter_code
_entity_poly.pdbx_strand_id
1 'polypeptide(L)'
;MLLAMNEYHECCSAKYAEKEKTYYCRSCRKRVVLKKGKKRCAHFAHRKTDNCSVFSEGESEEHLQLKECFMDWLGQSAEPAFLEAYLPRLRQRPDILLANLALEIQCSRLSHQRFVERTKSYLNNGYQV
;
A
#
# COMPACT_ATOMS: atom_id res chain seq x y z
N MET A 1 5.69 2.05 0.65
CA MET A 1 4.60 1.23 1.21
C MET A 1 4.84 1.02 2.68
N LEU A 2 3.79 1.05 3.47
CA LEU A 2 3.88 0.94 4.93
C LEU A 2 3.85 -0.51 5.40
N LEU A 3 3.34 -1.44 4.59
CA LEU A 3 3.25 -2.86 4.91
C LEU A 3 4.06 -3.74 3.94
N ALA A 4 4.69 -4.79 4.48
CA ALA A 4 5.34 -5.86 3.73
C ALA A 4 5.17 -7.19 4.46
N MET A 5 5.56 -8.30 3.84
CA MET A 5 5.64 -9.60 4.52
C MET A 5 7.05 -9.87 5.00
N ASN A 6 7.20 -10.49 6.17
CA ASN A 6 8.49 -11.06 6.59
C ASN A 6 8.73 -12.45 5.95
N GLU A 7 9.82 -13.10 6.36
CA GLU A 7 10.18 -14.46 5.94
C GLU A 7 9.18 -15.54 6.39
N TYR A 8 8.39 -15.27 7.44
CA TYR A 8 7.35 -16.16 7.95
C TYR A 8 5.97 -15.90 7.29
N HIS A 9 5.92 -15.08 6.23
CA HIS A 9 4.70 -14.66 5.53
C HIS A 9 3.70 -13.83 6.37
N GLU A 10 4.15 -13.26 7.49
CA GLU A 10 3.33 -12.40 8.33
C GLU A 10 3.35 -10.95 7.83
N CYS A 11 2.22 -10.25 7.96
CA CYS A 11 2.11 -8.85 7.57
C CYS A 11 2.78 -7.95 8.63
N CYS A 12 3.83 -7.24 8.23
CA CYS A 12 4.62 -6.37 9.11
C CYS A 12 4.52 -4.91 8.70
N SER A 13 4.37 -4.03 9.69
CA SER A 13 4.47 -2.58 9.50
C SER A 13 5.93 -2.13 9.47
N ALA A 14 6.26 -1.25 8.53
CA ALA A 14 7.58 -0.65 8.40
C ALA A 14 8.03 0.10 9.66
N LYS A 15 7.07 0.62 10.44
CA LYS A 15 7.32 1.30 11.73
C LYS A 15 8.06 0.38 12.70
N TYR A 16 7.64 -0.88 12.80
CA TYR A 16 8.21 -1.87 13.73
C TYR A 16 9.24 -2.81 13.09
N ALA A 17 9.48 -2.67 11.78
CA ALA A 17 10.46 -3.47 11.07
C ALA A 17 11.92 -3.13 11.43
N GLU A 18 12.78 -4.12 11.28
CA GLU A 18 14.23 -4.11 11.59
C GLU A 18 15.04 -4.20 10.30
N LYS A 19 16.20 -3.54 10.21
CA LYS A 19 16.95 -3.43 8.94
C LYS A 19 17.65 -4.72 8.54
N GLU A 20 17.94 -5.55 9.52
CA GLU A 20 18.67 -6.81 9.44
C GLU A 20 17.78 -7.94 8.90
N LYS A 21 16.45 -7.75 8.96
CA LYS A 21 15.46 -8.73 8.51
C LYS A 21 15.12 -8.56 7.02
N THR A 22 14.60 -9.64 6.44
CA THR A 22 14.18 -9.68 5.03
C THR A 22 12.68 -9.50 4.91
N TYR A 23 12.27 -8.70 3.92
CA TYR A 23 10.86 -8.40 3.66
C TYR A 23 10.51 -8.55 2.18
N TYR A 24 9.25 -8.84 1.92
CA TYR A 24 8.71 -9.12 0.59
C TYR A 24 7.43 -8.32 0.33
N CYS A 25 7.26 -7.85 -0.90
CA CYS A 25 6.03 -7.19 -1.30
C CYS A 25 4.84 -8.17 -1.27
N ARG A 26 3.72 -7.73 -0.69
CA ARG A 26 2.45 -8.49 -0.63
C ARG A 26 1.87 -8.82 -2.01
N SER A 27 2.11 -7.93 -2.98
CA SER A 27 1.53 -8.03 -4.32
C SER A 27 2.37 -8.88 -5.28
N CYS A 28 3.67 -8.64 -5.36
CA CYS A 28 4.54 -9.31 -6.35
C CYS A 28 5.51 -10.34 -5.76
N ARG A 29 5.53 -10.49 -4.42
CA ARG A 29 6.42 -11.41 -3.67
C ARG A 29 7.92 -11.14 -3.84
N LYS A 30 8.34 -10.09 -4.55
CA LYS A 30 9.74 -9.68 -4.66
C LYS A 30 10.22 -9.04 -3.37
N ARG A 31 11.54 -9.14 -3.13
CA ARG A 31 12.19 -8.56 -1.96
C ARG A 31 12.06 -7.03 -1.98
N VAL A 32 11.75 -6.44 -0.83
CA VAL A 32 11.70 -4.98 -0.63
C VAL A 32 12.75 -4.57 0.40
N VAL A 33 13.14 -3.30 0.35
CA VAL A 33 14.14 -2.72 1.25
C VAL A 33 13.43 -1.81 2.25
N LEU A 34 13.66 -2.05 3.54
CA LEU A 34 13.25 -1.13 4.60
C LEU A 34 14.07 0.17 4.52
N LYS A 35 13.39 1.29 4.33
CA LYS A 35 13.92 2.64 4.43
C LYS A 35 13.43 3.22 5.76
N LYS A 36 14.34 3.29 6.75
CA LYS A 36 14.07 3.78 8.11
C LYS A 36 15.24 4.63 8.60
N GLY A 37 14.97 5.84 9.09
CA GLY A 37 15.97 6.79 9.57
C GLY A 37 15.36 7.83 10.50
N LYS A 38 16.20 8.64 11.16
CA LYS A 38 15.76 9.58 12.21
C LYS A 38 14.76 10.66 11.73
N LYS A 39 14.85 11.07 10.46
CA LYS A 39 14.03 12.16 9.87
C LYS A 39 13.01 11.68 8.84
N ARG A 40 12.99 10.38 8.51
CA ARG A 40 12.24 9.84 7.37
C ARG A 40 11.20 8.84 7.86
N CYS A 41 9.97 8.96 7.39
CA CYS A 41 8.92 7.96 7.69
C CYS A 41 9.41 6.56 7.26
N ALA A 42 9.22 5.57 8.14
CA ALA A 42 9.65 4.21 7.86
C ALA A 42 8.75 3.57 6.80
N HIS A 43 9.33 3.08 5.70
CA HIS A 43 8.58 2.42 4.64
C HIS A 43 9.42 1.40 3.91
N PHE A 44 8.75 0.49 3.20
CA PHE A 44 9.36 -0.42 2.27
C PHE A 44 9.36 0.15 0.85
N ALA A 45 10.44 -0.09 0.13
CA ALA A 45 10.62 0.29 -1.27
C ALA A 45 11.15 -0.88 -2.10
N HIS A 46 10.63 -1.04 -3.31
CA HIS A 46 11.21 -1.91 -4.32
C HIS A 46 12.56 -1.38 -4.82
N ARG A 47 13.38 -2.25 -5.41
CA ARG A 47 14.52 -1.77 -6.21
C ARG A 47 13.99 -1.25 -7.55
N LYS A 48 14.64 -0.25 -8.13
CA LYS A 48 14.19 0.37 -9.41
C LYS A 48 14.02 -0.62 -10.56
N THR A 49 14.68 -1.78 -10.49
CA THR A 49 14.63 -2.85 -11.49
C THR A 49 13.47 -3.83 -11.27
N ASP A 50 12.76 -3.75 -10.14
CA ASP A 50 11.67 -4.67 -9.85
C ASP A 50 10.39 -4.20 -10.54
N ASN A 51 10.02 -4.89 -11.62
CA ASN A 51 8.69 -4.70 -12.23
C ASN A 51 7.62 -5.23 -11.28
N CYS A 52 6.93 -4.33 -10.56
CA CYS A 52 5.74 -4.63 -9.78
C CYS A 52 4.54 -3.96 -10.47
N SER A 53 3.70 -4.73 -11.14
CA SER A 53 2.54 -4.20 -11.88
C SER A 53 1.47 -3.58 -10.98
N VAL A 54 1.48 -3.94 -9.69
CA VAL A 54 0.58 -3.41 -8.64
C VAL A 54 1.17 -2.18 -7.96
N PHE A 55 2.50 -2.02 -8.02
CA PHE A 55 3.26 -0.92 -7.44
C PHE A 55 4.04 -0.25 -8.57
N SER A 56 3.31 0.39 -9.49
CA SER A 56 3.90 1.10 -10.63
C SER A 56 4.35 2.52 -10.28
N GLU A 57 3.85 3.06 -9.15
CA GLU A 57 4.12 4.42 -8.70
C GLU A 57 5.01 4.39 -7.46
N GLY A 58 6.12 5.12 -7.48
CA GLY A 58 6.92 5.34 -6.29
C GLY A 58 6.14 6.26 -5.35
N GLU A 59 5.76 5.76 -4.18
CA GLU A 59 5.06 6.56 -3.17
C GLU A 59 5.99 7.64 -2.61
N SER A 60 5.53 8.89 -2.61
CA SER A 60 6.22 10.02 -1.98
C SER A 60 6.10 9.93 -0.45
N GLU A 61 6.95 10.68 0.27
CA GLU A 61 6.84 10.79 1.72
C GLU A 61 5.49 11.37 2.15
N GLU A 62 4.97 12.35 1.41
CA GLU A 62 3.64 12.92 1.59
C GLU A 62 2.54 11.85 1.48
N HIS A 63 2.60 10.99 0.46
CA HIS A 63 1.62 9.92 0.27
C HIS A 63 1.61 8.95 1.47
N LEU A 64 2.80 8.60 1.99
CA LEU A 64 2.92 7.74 3.17
C LEU A 64 2.36 8.41 4.43
N GLN A 65 2.66 9.69 4.64
CA GLN A 65 2.14 10.45 5.79
C GLN A 65 0.62 10.59 5.75
N LEU A 66 0.04 10.84 4.57
CA LEU A 66 -1.41 10.91 4.41
C LEU A 66 -2.05 9.57 4.73
N LYS A 67 -1.49 8.44 4.27
CA LYS A 67 -2.01 7.11 4.64
C LYS A 67 -2.06 6.89 6.15
N GLU A 68 -0.99 7.25 6.86
CA GLU A 68 -0.95 7.14 8.33
C GLU A 68 -2.04 8.04 8.96
N CYS A 69 -2.13 9.30 8.53
CA CYS A 69 -3.14 10.25 9.02
C CYS A 69 -4.58 9.77 8.81
N PHE A 70 -4.91 9.29 7.60
CA PHE A 70 -6.23 8.77 7.29
C PHE A 70 -6.52 7.48 8.08
N MET A 71 -5.54 6.60 8.27
CA MET A 71 -5.72 5.41 9.12
C MET A 71 -5.98 5.77 10.58
N ASP A 72 -5.27 6.75 11.14
CA ASP A 72 -5.49 7.22 12.50
C ASP A 72 -6.89 7.87 12.65
N TRP A 73 -7.34 8.61 11.63
CA TRP A 73 -8.69 9.17 11.59
C TRP A 73 -9.77 8.08 11.51
N LEU A 74 -9.59 7.08 10.63
CA LEU A 74 -10.53 5.98 10.44
C LEU A 74 -10.54 4.98 11.59
N GLY A 75 -9.49 4.94 12.42
CA GLY A 75 -9.47 4.12 13.65
C GLY A 75 -10.55 4.50 14.66
N GLN A 76 -11.19 5.65 14.49
CA GLN A 76 -12.34 6.10 15.28
C GLN A 76 -13.69 5.69 14.68
N SER A 77 -13.70 5.08 13.49
CA SER A 77 -14.92 4.63 12.83
C SER A 77 -15.39 3.27 13.36
N ALA A 78 -16.69 2.98 13.19
CA ALA A 78 -17.27 1.70 13.61
C ALA A 78 -16.89 0.53 12.69
N GLU A 79 -16.47 0.83 11.46
CA GLU A 79 -16.14 -0.17 10.43
C GLU A 79 -14.62 -0.44 10.42
N PRO A 80 -14.18 -1.68 10.14
CA PRO A 80 -12.77 -2.01 10.11
C PRO A 80 -12.08 -1.40 8.88
N ALA A 81 -11.02 -0.63 9.13
CA ALA A 81 -10.14 -0.08 8.11
C ALA A 81 -8.85 -0.91 7.98
N PHE A 82 -8.44 -1.19 6.75
CA PHE A 82 -7.24 -1.96 6.43
C PHE A 82 -6.29 -1.16 5.53
N LEU A 83 -5.11 -0.87 6.04
CA LEU A 83 -4.05 -0.24 5.28
C LEU A 83 -3.49 -1.19 4.22
N GLU A 84 -3.32 -0.70 2.99
CA GLU A 84 -2.66 -1.39 1.88
C GLU A 84 -3.15 -2.84 1.66
N ALA A 85 -4.46 -3.07 1.81
CA ALA A 85 -5.07 -4.40 1.71
C ALA A 85 -4.89 -4.99 0.30
N TYR A 86 -4.12 -6.07 0.15
CA TYR A 86 -4.00 -6.72 -1.14
C TYR A 86 -5.28 -7.50 -1.47
N LEU A 87 -5.90 -7.20 -2.60
CA LEU A 87 -7.11 -7.86 -3.12
C LEU A 87 -6.72 -8.83 -4.24
N PRO A 88 -6.54 -10.15 -3.95
CA PRO A 88 -5.93 -11.07 -4.90
C PRO A 88 -6.76 -11.26 -6.18
N ARG A 89 -8.10 -11.23 -6.06
CA ARG A 89 -9.01 -11.36 -7.21
C ARG A 89 -8.86 -10.23 -8.22
N LEU A 90 -8.66 -9.01 -7.73
CA LEU A 90 -8.48 -7.81 -8.56
C LEU A 90 -7.01 -7.62 -8.94
N ARG A 91 -6.09 -8.29 -8.24
CA ARG A 91 -4.64 -7.99 -8.25
C ARG A 91 -4.38 -6.51 -7.99
N GLN A 92 -5.21 -5.90 -7.15
CA GLN A 92 -5.14 -4.50 -6.76
C GLN A 92 -4.88 -4.36 -5.27
N ARG A 93 -4.51 -3.16 -4.86
CA ARG A 93 -4.21 -2.80 -3.48
C ARG A 93 -4.61 -1.33 -3.32
N PRO A 94 -5.77 -1.03 -2.72
CA PRO A 94 -6.09 0.34 -2.34
C PRO A 94 -5.12 0.81 -1.26
N ASP A 95 -5.04 2.13 -1.09
CA ASP A 95 -4.25 2.69 -0.01
C ASP A 95 -4.88 2.35 1.33
N ILE A 96 -6.21 2.47 1.42
CA ILE A 96 -7.01 2.06 2.58
C ILE A 96 -8.28 1.37 2.09
N LEU A 97 -8.65 0.25 2.71
CA LEU A 97 -9.92 -0.42 2.49
C LEU A 97 -10.79 -0.30 3.75
N LEU A 98 -11.95 0.33 3.65
CA LEU A 98 -12.94 0.45 4.72
C LEU A 98 -14.20 -0.29 4.30
N ALA A 99 -14.49 -1.44 4.92
CA ALA A 99 -15.52 -2.37 4.43
C ALA A 99 -15.37 -2.65 2.92
N ASN A 100 -16.29 -2.15 2.07
CA ASN A 100 -16.21 -2.26 0.61
C ASN A 100 -15.76 -0.96 -0.10
N LEU A 101 -15.36 0.08 0.63
CA LEU A 101 -14.83 1.32 0.09
C LEU A 101 -13.31 1.24 -0.06
N ALA A 102 -12.83 1.30 -1.30
CA ALA A 102 -11.42 1.34 -1.68
C ALA A 102 -10.96 2.79 -1.83
N LEU A 103 -10.29 3.32 -0.81
CA LEU A 103 -9.74 4.67 -0.81
C LEU A 103 -8.36 4.70 -1.47
N GLU A 104 -8.18 5.61 -2.43
CA GLU A 104 -6.94 5.86 -3.15
C GLU A 104 -6.51 7.31 -2.92
N ILE A 105 -5.35 7.51 -2.28
CA ILE A 105 -4.76 8.82 -2.03
C ILE A 105 -3.81 9.12 -3.20
N GLN A 106 -4.13 10.13 -4.01
CA GLN A 106 -3.30 10.46 -5.16
C GLN A 106 -2.53 11.77 -4.96
N CYS A 107 -1.22 11.66 -4.74
CA CYS A 107 -0.30 12.80 -4.63
C CYS A 107 0.61 12.94 -5.86
N SER A 108 0.56 12.00 -6.80
CA SER A 108 1.42 11.95 -7.98
C SER A 108 0.62 11.78 -9.27
N ARG A 109 1.28 11.91 -10.41
CA ARG A 109 0.61 11.80 -11.72
C ARG A 109 0.41 10.33 -12.08
N LEU A 110 -0.83 9.87 -11.97
CA LEU A 110 -1.32 8.64 -12.59
C LEU A 110 -1.91 8.95 -13.97
N SER A 111 -1.57 8.15 -14.98
CA SER A 111 -2.18 8.30 -16.29
C SER A 111 -3.71 8.11 -16.20
N HIS A 112 -4.48 8.93 -16.91
CA HIS A 112 -5.93 8.82 -16.94
C HIS A 112 -6.41 7.40 -17.29
N GLN A 113 -5.75 6.74 -18.24
CA GLN A 113 -6.07 5.36 -18.60
C GLN A 113 -5.95 4.41 -17.41
N ARG A 114 -4.82 4.45 -16.68
CA ARG A 114 -4.63 3.61 -15.49
C ARG A 114 -5.61 3.94 -14.38
N PHE A 115 -5.94 5.22 -14.18
CA PHE A 115 -6.97 5.63 -13.22
C PHE A 115 -8.32 4.96 -13.55
N VAL A 116 -8.78 5.09 -14.79
CA VAL A 116 -10.03 4.47 -15.25
C VAL A 116 -10.02 2.96 -15.11
N GLU A 117 -8.91 2.29 -15.49
CA GLU A 117 -8.75 0.84 -15.35
C GLU A 117 -8.89 0.37 -13.90
N ARG A 118 -8.21 1.05 -12.96
CA ARG A 118 -8.27 0.74 -11.52
C ARG A 118 -9.69 0.91 -10.97
N THR A 119 -10.29 2.07 -11.21
CA THR A 119 -11.63 2.42 -10.73
C THR A 119 -12.69 1.46 -11.26
N LYS A 120 -12.69 1.17 -12.57
CA LYS A 120 -13.63 0.18 -13.15
C LYS A 120 -13.45 -1.21 -12.57
N SER A 121 -12.21 -1.63 -12.31
CA SER A 121 -11.95 -2.94 -11.72
C SER A 121 -12.51 -3.04 -10.29
N TYR A 122 -12.44 -1.98 -9.47
CA TYR A 122 -13.10 -1.96 -8.16
C TYR A 122 -14.63 -2.03 -8.29
N LEU A 123 -15.22 -1.14 -9.08
CA LEU A 123 -16.68 -1.04 -9.25
C LEU A 123 -17.30 -2.34 -9.78
N ASN A 124 -16.67 -2.97 -10.79
CA ASN A 124 -17.13 -4.24 -11.36
C ASN A 124 -17.03 -5.43 -10.38
N ASN A 125 -16.29 -5.28 -9.27
CA ASN A 125 -16.12 -6.30 -8.24
C ASN A 125 -16.84 -5.94 -6.93
N GLY A 126 -17.76 -4.97 -6.96
CA GLY A 126 -18.62 -4.63 -5.80
C GLY A 126 -17.97 -3.70 -4.77
N TYR A 127 -16.84 -3.08 -5.11
CA TYR A 127 -16.22 -2.05 -4.28
C TYR A 127 -16.72 -0.66 -4.67
N GLN A 128 -16.83 0.23 -3.69
CA GLN A 128 -16.92 1.69 -3.90
C GLN A 128 -15.50 2.27 -4.00
N VAL A 129 -15.32 3.37 -4.72
CA VAL A 129 -14.04 4.10 -4.89
C VAL A 129 -14.30 5.58 -4.81
#